data_AF-A0AA48HCJ7-F1
#
_entry.id   AF-A0AA48HCJ7-F1
#
_cell.length_a   1.000
_cell.length_b   1.000
_cell.length_c   1.000
_cell.angle_alpha   90.00
_cell.angle_beta   90.00
_cell.angle_gamma   90.00
#
_symmetry.space_group_name_H-M   'P 1'
#
loop_
_entity.id
_entity.type
_entity.pdbx_description
1 polymer ?
#
loop_
_entity_poly.entity_id
_entity_poly.type
_entity_poly.pdbx_seq_one_letter_code
_entity_poly.pdbx_strand_id
1 'polypeptide(L)'
;MKRLPYIFKIILPVLVAALGLLIVYKKIDFYPLLLGLIIGVFNWNLHRINSIISTLICLIASYVVYGISILSFAIYVPIEEVLSNSLGYTIGKDQIAEVGFIITPFVIAPILMLLAVKFIFKTVKRRHTTLIIFMTILVLVLQALIFHHSTFIGIEATQKEFYDYPYILWVIIMVLAIQLILFNDNPNKSIKNQVKDN
;
A
#
# COMPACT_ATOMS: atom_id res chain seq x y z
N MET A 1 -20.25 14.87 19.23
CA MET A 1 -18.94 14.23 19.53
C MET A 1 -18.75 12.78 19.04
N LYS A 2 -19.64 12.17 18.23
CA LYS A 2 -19.50 10.76 17.77
C LYS A 2 -18.54 10.51 16.60
N ARG A 3 -17.96 11.56 15.98
CA ARG A 3 -16.98 11.43 14.86
C ARG A 3 -15.55 11.19 15.32
N LEU A 4 -15.18 11.65 16.51
CA LEU A 4 -13.84 11.51 17.08
C LEU A 4 -13.35 10.05 17.19
N PRO A 5 -14.15 9.08 17.70
CA PRO A 5 -13.69 7.69 17.79
C PRO A 5 -13.48 7.03 16.42
N TYR A 6 -14.18 7.51 15.40
CA TYR A 6 -14.03 7.00 14.03
C TYR A 6 -12.75 7.52 13.37
N ILE A 7 -12.48 8.82 13.49
CA ILE A 7 -11.24 9.44 13.01
C ILE A 7 -10.02 8.78 13.68
N PHE A 8 -10.13 8.50 14.98
CA PHE A 8 -9.05 7.85 15.73
C PHE A 8 -8.74 6.43 15.21
N LYS A 9 -9.75 5.65 14.81
CA LYS A 9 -9.53 4.32 14.20
C LYS A 9 -8.81 4.38 12.85
N ILE A 10 -8.91 5.51 12.14
CA ILE A 10 -8.21 5.71 10.87
C ILE A 10 -6.79 6.26 11.08
N ILE A 11 -6.64 7.26 11.96
CA ILE A 11 -5.37 7.97 12.14
C ILE A 11 -4.39 7.19 13.03
N LEU A 12 -4.86 6.55 14.10
CA LEU A 12 -3.98 5.86 15.05
C LEU A 12 -3.10 4.78 14.38
N PRO A 13 -3.63 3.88 13.54
CA PRO A 13 -2.79 2.87 12.86
C PRO A 13 -1.71 3.52 11.98
N VAL A 14 -2.03 4.64 11.34
CA VAL A 14 -1.08 5.39 10.49
C VAL A 14 0.04 6.01 11.33
N LEU A 15 -0.29 6.59 12.49
CA LEU A 15 0.71 7.13 13.42
C LEU A 15 1.63 6.03 13.96
N VAL A 16 1.05 4.88 14.33
CA VAL A 16 1.83 3.73 14.80
C VAL A 16 2.70 3.15 13.68
N ALA A 17 2.24 3.19 12.42
CA ALA A 17 3.06 2.83 11.27
C ALA A 17 4.24 3.78 11.09
N ALA A 18 3.99 5.09 11.15
CA ALA A 18 5.05 6.09 11.06
C ALA A 18 6.10 5.90 12.17
N LEU A 19 5.68 5.68 13.42
CA LEU A 19 6.59 5.39 14.54
C LEU A 19 7.35 4.08 14.36
N GLY A 20 6.69 3.03 13.89
CA GLY A 20 7.34 1.75 13.59
C GLY A 20 8.39 1.87 12.49
N LEU A 21 8.12 2.68 11.46
CA LEU A 21 9.08 2.96 10.39
C LEU A 21 10.35 3.64 10.91
N LEU A 22 10.28 4.51 11.93
CA LEU A 22 11.48 5.09 12.55
C LEU A 22 12.42 4.04 13.17
N ILE A 23 11.89 2.86 13.54
CA ILE A 23 12.67 1.76 14.10
C ILE A 23 13.28 0.91 12.98
N VAL A 24 12.52 0.69 11.89
CA VAL A 24 12.90 -0.25 10.82
C VAL A 24 13.40 0.42 9.54
N TYR A 25 13.53 1.75 9.49
CA TYR A 25 13.74 2.50 8.24
C TYR A 25 14.93 1.99 7.41
N LYS A 26 16.02 1.57 8.05
CA LYS A 26 17.22 1.04 7.37
C LYS A 26 17.09 -0.38 6.80
N LYS A 27 15.96 -1.04 7.02
CA LYS A 27 15.74 -2.45 6.64
C LYS A 27 14.42 -2.60 5.90
N ILE A 28 14.44 -2.34 4.60
CA ILE A 28 13.26 -2.36 3.71
C ILE A 28 12.48 -3.68 3.78
N ASP A 29 13.16 -4.80 4.03
CA ASP A 29 12.53 -6.13 4.16
C ASP A 29 11.56 -6.26 5.34
N PHE A 30 11.61 -5.32 6.30
CA PHE A 30 10.67 -5.26 7.43
C PHE A 30 9.43 -4.40 7.14
N TYR A 31 9.38 -3.70 6.01
CA TYR A 31 8.23 -2.85 5.67
C TYR A 31 6.96 -3.69 5.41
N PRO A 32 7.03 -4.82 4.68
CA PRO A 32 5.88 -5.73 4.58
C PRO A 32 5.44 -6.25 5.94
N LEU A 33 6.38 -6.68 6.80
CA LEU A 33 6.08 -7.14 8.16
C LEU A 33 5.32 -6.10 8.96
N LEU A 34 5.83 -4.86 8.98
CA LEU A 34 5.22 -3.75 9.71
C LEU A 34 3.82 -3.46 9.18
N LEU A 35 3.66 -3.40 7.85
CA LEU A 35 2.38 -3.19 7.19
C LEU A 35 1.36 -4.27 7.59
N GLY A 36 1.73 -5.55 7.42
CA GLY A 36 0.87 -6.69 7.74
C GLY A 36 0.49 -6.75 9.22
N LEU A 37 1.44 -6.45 10.11
CA LEU A 37 1.21 -6.45 11.56
C LEU A 37 0.23 -5.36 11.96
N ILE A 38 0.44 -4.13 11.48
CA ILE A 38 -0.43 -2.99 11.80
C ILE A 38 -1.84 -3.23 11.29
N ILE A 39 -1.98 -3.67 10.05
CA ILE A 39 -3.31 -3.96 9.49
C ILE A 39 -3.99 -5.09 10.28
N GLY A 40 -3.27 -6.16 10.62
CA GLY A 40 -3.83 -7.29 11.35
C GLY A 40 -4.25 -6.92 12.79
N VAL A 41 -3.39 -6.24 13.54
CA VAL A 41 -3.61 -5.91 14.95
C VAL A 41 -4.68 -4.83 15.12
N PHE A 42 -4.59 -3.72 14.38
CA PHE A 42 -5.52 -2.60 14.57
C PHE A 42 -6.95 -2.90 14.10
N ASN A 43 -7.13 -3.92 13.26
CA ASN A 43 -8.43 -4.32 12.73
C ASN A 43 -8.93 -5.64 13.32
N TRP A 44 -8.52 -5.95 14.56
CA TRP A 44 -8.79 -7.23 15.24
C TRP A 44 -10.24 -7.71 15.18
N ASN A 45 -11.20 -6.78 15.26
CA ASN A 45 -12.63 -7.07 15.32
C ASN A 45 -13.30 -7.14 13.93
N LEU A 46 -12.59 -6.83 12.85
CA LEU A 46 -13.12 -6.79 11.48
C LEU A 46 -12.76 -8.03 10.65
N HIS A 47 -11.97 -8.94 11.22
CA HIS A 47 -11.47 -10.15 10.57
C HIS A 47 -12.58 -11.12 10.19
N ARG A 48 -12.41 -11.81 9.04
CA ARG A 48 -13.37 -12.80 8.53
C ARG A 48 -13.41 -14.09 9.35
N ILE A 49 -12.26 -14.58 9.77
CA ILE A 49 -12.09 -15.90 10.40
C ILE A 49 -11.87 -15.72 11.91
N ASN A 50 -10.66 -16.04 12.39
CA ASN A 50 -10.17 -15.79 13.74
C ASN A 50 -9.13 -14.67 13.65
N SER A 51 -9.11 -13.75 14.60
CA SER A 51 -8.23 -12.58 14.59
C SER A 51 -6.74 -12.94 14.59
N ILE A 52 -6.33 -14.00 15.29
CA ILE A 52 -4.93 -14.46 15.28
C ILE A 52 -4.56 -14.96 13.88
N ILE A 53 -5.36 -15.88 13.33
CA ILE A 53 -5.14 -16.47 12.00
C ILE A 53 -5.17 -15.37 10.93
N SER A 54 -6.11 -14.43 11.02
CA SER A 54 -6.25 -13.36 10.03
C SER A 54 -5.10 -12.36 10.10
N THR A 55 -4.54 -12.12 11.30
CA THR A 55 -3.30 -11.34 11.47
C THR A 55 -2.11 -12.06 10.82
N LEU A 56 -1.98 -13.37 11.01
CA LEU A 56 -0.96 -14.17 10.32
C LEU A 56 -1.14 -14.13 8.80
N ILE A 57 -2.39 -14.19 8.31
CA ILE A 57 -2.70 -14.04 6.88
C ILE A 57 -2.32 -12.64 6.38
N CYS A 58 -2.53 -11.57 7.17
CA CYS A 58 -2.08 -10.22 6.80
C CYS A 58 -0.55 -10.16 6.61
N LEU A 59 0.20 -10.79 7.52
CA LEU A 59 1.66 -10.86 7.42
C LEU A 59 2.10 -11.63 6.17
N ILE A 60 1.56 -12.82 5.97
CA ILE A 60 1.87 -13.64 4.79
C ILE A 60 1.49 -12.90 3.51
N ALA A 61 0.29 -12.32 3.44
CA ALA A 61 -0.17 -11.57 2.29
C ALA A 61 0.75 -10.40 1.96
N SER A 62 1.20 -9.63 2.96
CA SER A 62 2.12 -8.51 2.74
C SER A 62 3.45 -8.96 2.13
N TYR A 63 4.01 -10.09 2.59
CA TYR A 63 5.25 -10.66 2.03
C TYR A 63 5.04 -11.29 0.65
N VAL A 64 3.91 -11.95 0.42
CA VAL A 64 3.55 -12.50 -0.90
C VAL A 64 3.41 -11.36 -1.91
N VAL A 65 2.75 -10.26 -1.54
CA VAL A 65 2.62 -9.06 -2.39
C VAL A 65 3.99 -8.45 -2.69
N TYR A 66 4.86 -8.33 -1.68
CA TYR A 66 6.23 -7.87 -1.85
C TYR A 66 7.02 -8.76 -2.81
N GLY A 67 6.95 -10.08 -2.64
CA GLY A 67 7.62 -11.04 -3.51
C GLY A 67 7.10 -11.01 -4.95
N ILE A 68 5.77 -10.94 -5.15
CA ILE A 68 5.17 -10.81 -6.48
C ILE A 68 5.60 -9.50 -7.14
N SER A 69 5.67 -8.41 -6.38
CA SER A 69 6.15 -7.11 -6.89
C SER A 69 7.58 -7.21 -7.42
N ILE A 70 8.50 -7.83 -6.66
CA ILE A 70 9.88 -8.07 -7.11
C ILE A 70 9.90 -8.95 -8.36
N LEU A 71 9.15 -10.06 -8.35
CA LEU A 71 9.10 -10.97 -9.50
C LEU A 71 8.51 -10.32 -10.75
N SER A 72 7.53 -9.41 -10.59
CA SER A 72 6.97 -8.68 -11.73
C SER A 72 7.99 -7.80 -12.45
N PHE A 73 9.15 -7.50 -11.84
CA PHE A 73 10.26 -6.84 -12.52
C PHE A 73 10.84 -7.69 -13.66
N ALA A 74 10.85 -9.02 -13.50
CA ALA A 74 11.35 -9.95 -14.52
C ALA A 74 10.50 -9.94 -15.80
N ILE A 75 9.26 -9.46 -15.74
CA ILE A 75 8.35 -9.39 -16.88
C ILE A 75 8.72 -8.25 -17.83
N TYR A 76 9.49 -7.25 -17.39
CA TYR A 76 9.83 -6.10 -18.23
C TYR A 76 10.87 -6.43 -19.32
N VAL A 77 11.76 -7.40 -19.07
CA VAL A 77 12.76 -7.85 -20.05
C VAL A 77 12.13 -8.40 -21.33
N PRO A 78 11.17 -9.36 -21.29
CA PRO A 78 10.52 -9.82 -22.51
C PRO A 78 9.62 -8.75 -23.16
N ILE A 79 9.12 -7.78 -22.39
CA ILE A 79 8.35 -6.65 -22.95
C ILE A 79 9.24 -5.75 -23.81
N GLU A 80 10.46 -5.46 -23.36
CA GLU A 80 11.47 -4.74 -24.16
C GLU A 80 11.73 -5.44 -25.50
N GLU A 81 11.97 -6.74 -25.44
CA GLU A 81 12.29 -7.55 -26.63
C GLU A 81 11.15 -7.52 -27.65
N VAL A 82 9.90 -7.67 -27.18
CA VAL A 82 8.71 -7.60 -28.06
C VAL A 82 8.52 -6.21 -28.66
N LEU A 83 8.69 -5.13 -27.87
CA LEU A 83 8.56 -3.75 -28.34
C LEU A 83 9.63 -3.41 -29.38
N SER A 84 10.88 -3.79 -29.13
CA SER A 84 11.99 -3.60 -30.06
C SER A 84 11.76 -4.33 -31.38
N ASN A 85 11.34 -5.60 -31.30
CA ASN A 85 11.13 -6.43 -32.49
C ASN A 85 9.88 -6.05 -33.29
N SER A 86 8.82 -5.57 -32.64
CA SER A 86 7.53 -5.31 -33.30
C SER A 86 7.37 -3.87 -33.78
N LEU A 87 7.94 -2.90 -33.06
CA LEU A 87 7.75 -1.46 -33.33
C LEU A 87 9.02 -0.77 -33.80
N GLY A 88 10.16 -1.47 -33.83
CA GLY A 88 11.47 -0.88 -34.12
C GLY A 88 11.90 0.17 -33.11
N TYR A 89 11.27 0.21 -31.93
CA TYR A 89 11.51 1.21 -30.90
C TYR A 89 12.47 0.64 -29.87
N THR A 90 13.73 1.08 -29.90
CA THR A 90 14.73 0.69 -28.90
C THR A 90 14.59 1.61 -27.69
N ILE A 91 13.87 1.14 -26.67
CA ILE A 91 13.88 1.81 -25.36
C ILE A 91 15.21 1.46 -24.70
N GLY A 92 15.90 2.44 -24.12
CA GLY A 92 17.14 2.17 -23.38
C GLY A 92 16.85 1.27 -22.18
N LYS A 93 17.72 0.29 -21.91
CA LYS A 93 17.57 -0.66 -20.78
C LYS A 93 17.32 0.06 -19.45
N ASP A 94 17.96 1.22 -19.25
CA ASP A 94 17.82 2.03 -18.04
C ASP A 94 16.38 2.57 -17.90
N GLN A 95 15.74 2.99 -18.99
CA GLN A 95 14.37 3.52 -18.97
C GLN A 95 13.34 2.42 -18.66
N ILE A 96 13.55 1.19 -19.14
CA ILE A 96 12.68 0.05 -18.82
C ILE A 96 12.81 -0.35 -17.35
N ALA A 97 14.04 -0.35 -16.83
CA ALA A 97 14.28 -0.60 -15.42
C ALA A 97 13.60 0.46 -14.54
N GLU A 98 13.64 1.74 -14.92
CA GLU A 98 12.95 2.83 -14.23
C GLU A 98 11.43 2.66 -14.25
N VAL A 99 10.85 2.36 -15.42
CA VAL A 99 9.41 2.09 -15.55
C VAL A 99 9.00 0.89 -14.71
N GLY A 100 9.79 -0.19 -14.73
CA GLY A 100 9.60 -1.35 -13.89
C GLY A 100 9.60 -0.97 -12.41
N PHE A 101 10.60 -0.20 -11.97
CA PHE A 101 10.74 0.27 -10.59
C PHE A 101 9.59 1.16 -10.11
N ILE A 102 8.91 1.87 -11.02
CA ILE A 102 7.71 2.64 -10.67
C ILE A 102 6.47 1.72 -10.64
N ILE A 103 6.26 0.92 -11.66
CA ILE A 103 5.01 0.15 -11.79
C ILE A 103 4.93 -0.97 -10.75
N THR A 104 6.02 -1.70 -10.48
CA THR A 104 5.95 -2.86 -9.58
C THR A 104 5.59 -2.50 -8.14
N PRO A 105 6.32 -1.61 -7.43
CA PRO A 105 5.99 -1.27 -6.05
C PRO A 105 4.85 -0.25 -5.92
N PHE A 106 4.61 0.64 -6.89
CA PHE A 106 3.61 1.71 -6.72
C PHE A 106 2.27 1.44 -7.42
N VAL A 107 2.19 0.41 -8.28
CA VAL A 107 0.93 0.02 -8.95
C VAL A 107 0.56 -1.43 -8.63
N ILE A 108 1.43 -2.39 -8.94
CA ILE A 108 1.11 -3.82 -8.80
C ILE A 108 0.96 -4.19 -7.33
N ALA A 109 1.94 -3.86 -6.48
CA ALA A 109 1.90 -4.22 -5.06
C ALA A 109 0.68 -3.63 -4.33
N PRO A 110 0.35 -2.33 -4.48
CA PRO A 110 -0.82 -1.74 -3.84
C PRO A 110 -2.13 -2.36 -4.31
N ILE A 111 -2.29 -2.62 -5.61
CA ILE A 111 -3.48 -3.29 -6.14
C ILE A 111 -3.65 -4.65 -5.48
N LEU A 112 -2.61 -5.47 -5.46
CA LEU A 112 -2.65 -6.81 -4.86
C LEU A 112 -2.98 -6.74 -3.36
N MET A 113 -2.35 -5.82 -2.63
CA MET A 113 -2.59 -5.65 -1.19
C MET A 113 -4.02 -5.20 -0.90
N LEU A 114 -4.54 -4.21 -1.65
CA LEU A 114 -5.91 -3.71 -1.47
C LEU A 114 -6.96 -4.77 -1.88
N LEU A 115 -6.64 -5.64 -2.84
CA LEU A 115 -7.45 -6.81 -3.17
C LEU A 115 -7.41 -7.85 -2.05
N ALA A 116 -6.24 -8.12 -1.45
CA ALA A 116 -6.09 -9.06 -0.33
C ALA A 116 -6.97 -8.68 0.87
N VAL A 117 -7.10 -7.38 1.16
CA VAL A 117 -7.99 -6.85 2.22
C VAL A 117 -9.43 -7.34 2.08
N LYS A 118 -9.94 -7.47 0.85
CA LYS A 118 -11.30 -7.98 0.58
C LYS A 118 -11.48 -9.44 1.01
N PHE A 119 -10.42 -10.24 0.98
CA PHE A 119 -10.46 -11.64 1.39
C PHE A 119 -10.31 -11.80 2.90
N ILE A 120 -9.53 -10.92 3.54
CA ILE A 120 -9.18 -10.99 4.96
C ILE A 120 -10.31 -10.44 5.86
N PHE A 121 -10.98 -9.36 5.44
CA PHE A 121 -11.91 -8.61 6.30
C PHE A 121 -13.38 -8.73 5.87
N LYS A 122 -14.30 -8.65 6.84
CA LYS A 122 -15.76 -8.79 6.61
C LYS A 122 -16.41 -7.54 6.04
N THR A 123 -15.87 -6.35 6.30
CA THR A 123 -16.59 -5.07 6.16
C THR A 123 -16.35 -4.32 4.85
N VAL A 124 -15.70 -4.94 3.87
CA VAL A 124 -15.30 -4.26 2.62
C VAL A 124 -16.51 -4.04 1.69
N LYS A 125 -17.04 -2.80 1.64
CA LYS A 125 -18.14 -2.43 0.74
C LYS A 125 -17.67 -1.93 -0.61
N ARG A 126 -18.33 -2.36 -1.68
CA ARG A 126 -17.87 -2.17 -3.07
C ARG A 126 -17.87 -0.72 -3.58
N ARG A 127 -18.82 0.13 -3.17
CA ARG A 127 -19.10 1.42 -3.85
C ARG A 127 -17.96 2.44 -3.77
N HIS A 128 -17.38 2.67 -2.60
CA HIS A 128 -16.28 3.64 -2.46
C HIS A 128 -14.90 2.97 -2.41
N THR A 129 -14.82 1.66 -2.22
CA THR A 129 -13.55 0.92 -2.23
C THR A 129 -12.82 1.10 -3.56
N THR A 130 -13.52 1.00 -4.70
CA THR A 130 -12.89 1.22 -6.02
C THR A 130 -12.33 2.64 -6.17
N LEU A 131 -13.05 3.65 -5.66
CA LEU A 131 -12.57 5.03 -5.68
C LEU A 131 -11.33 5.21 -4.78
N ILE A 132 -11.34 4.66 -3.57
CA ILE A 132 -10.18 4.71 -2.66
C ILE A 132 -8.98 4.02 -3.29
N ILE A 133 -9.16 2.84 -3.90
CA ILE A 133 -8.09 2.14 -4.63
C ILE A 133 -7.53 3.05 -5.72
N PHE A 134 -8.39 3.56 -6.61
CA PHE A 134 -7.95 4.43 -7.71
C PHE A 134 -7.17 5.66 -7.22
N MET A 135 -7.69 6.37 -6.21
CA MET A 135 -7.01 7.54 -5.64
C MET A 135 -5.69 7.16 -4.95
N THR A 136 -5.63 6.00 -4.30
CA THR A 136 -4.41 5.50 -3.66
C THR A 136 -3.32 5.22 -4.71
N ILE A 137 -3.66 4.52 -5.80
CA ILE A 137 -2.72 4.27 -6.90
C ILE A 137 -2.27 5.60 -7.51
N LEU A 138 -3.19 6.53 -7.77
CA LEU A 138 -2.86 7.83 -8.31
C LEU A 138 -1.85 8.58 -7.43
N VAL A 139 -2.09 8.63 -6.12
CA VAL A 139 -1.18 9.29 -5.16
C VAL A 139 0.19 8.61 -5.13
N LEU A 140 0.24 7.28 -5.09
CA LEU A 140 1.51 6.53 -5.08
C LEU A 140 2.32 6.72 -6.38
N VAL A 141 1.64 6.75 -7.54
CA VAL A 141 2.30 7.01 -8.82
C VAL A 141 2.81 8.44 -8.90
N LEU A 142 2.00 9.43 -8.51
CA LEU A 142 2.44 10.83 -8.48
C LEU A 142 3.63 11.03 -7.54
N GLN A 143 3.61 10.39 -6.36
CA GLN A 143 4.74 10.38 -5.46
C GLN A 143 5.98 9.81 -6.14
N ALA A 144 5.89 8.63 -6.76
CA ALA A 144 7.00 8.00 -7.46
C ALA A 144 7.59 8.90 -8.57
N LEU A 145 6.72 9.55 -9.35
CA LEU A 145 7.13 10.48 -10.40
C LEU A 145 7.83 11.73 -9.84
N ILE A 146 7.32 12.31 -8.75
CA ILE A 146 7.95 13.47 -8.09
C ILE A 146 9.34 13.10 -7.59
N PHE A 147 9.47 11.95 -6.91
CA PHE A 147 10.76 11.46 -6.42
C PHE A 147 11.75 11.24 -7.58
N HIS A 148 11.32 10.54 -8.63
CA HIS A 148 12.15 10.30 -9.81
C HIS A 148 12.60 11.61 -10.48
N HIS A 149 11.70 12.59 -10.63
CA HIS A 149 12.03 13.89 -11.19
C HIS A 149 13.02 14.69 -10.32
N SER A 150 12.86 14.66 -8.99
CA SER A 150 13.82 15.32 -8.09
C SER A 150 15.21 14.70 -8.12
N THR A 151 15.33 13.38 -8.36
CA THR A 151 16.62 12.73 -8.61
C THR A 151 17.28 13.28 -9.86
N PHE A 152 16.50 13.48 -10.92
CA PHE A 152 17.00 13.98 -12.21
C PHE A 152 17.53 15.42 -12.13
N ILE A 153 16.98 16.25 -11.23
CA ILE A 153 17.41 17.65 -11.04
C ILE A 153 18.68 17.77 -10.17
N GLY A 154 19.23 16.66 -9.67
CA GLY A 154 20.51 16.68 -8.94
C GLY A 154 20.41 17.22 -7.51
N ILE A 155 19.24 17.07 -6.87
CA ILE A 155 19.14 17.26 -5.43
C ILE A 155 19.89 16.09 -4.78
N GLU A 156 21.16 16.33 -4.41
CA GLU A 156 22.07 15.38 -3.76
C GLU A 156 21.60 15.01 -2.35
N ALA A 157 20.47 14.31 -2.23
CA ALA A 157 20.29 13.41 -1.11
C ALA A 157 21.24 12.23 -1.33
N THR A 158 21.99 11.84 -0.30
CA THR A 158 22.85 10.65 -0.35
C THR A 158 22.04 9.48 -0.91
N GLN A 159 22.52 8.85 -2.00
CA GLN A 159 21.76 7.86 -2.79
C GLN A 159 20.99 6.85 -1.93
N LYS A 160 21.57 6.43 -0.80
CA LYS A 160 21.01 5.42 0.09
C LYS A 160 19.78 5.87 0.89
N GLU A 161 19.72 7.13 1.33
CA GLU A 161 18.56 7.64 2.07
C GLU A 161 17.38 7.91 1.12
N PHE A 162 17.68 8.29 -0.11
CA PHE A 162 16.68 8.66 -1.10
C PHE A 162 15.84 7.46 -1.61
N TYR A 163 16.42 6.27 -1.73
CA TYR A 163 15.66 5.08 -2.14
C TYR A 163 14.67 4.60 -1.08
N ASP A 164 14.92 4.85 0.21
CA ASP A 164 14.06 4.36 1.29
C ASP A 164 12.81 5.25 1.50
N TYR A 165 12.92 6.57 1.29
CA TYR A 165 11.82 7.51 1.51
C TYR A 165 10.52 7.21 0.73
N PRO A 166 10.57 6.85 -0.57
CA PRO A 166 9.37 6.46 -1.30
C PRO A 166 8.62 5.29 -0.66
N TYR A 167 9.35 4.31 -0.12
CA TYR A 167 8.75 3.13 0.52
C TYR A 167 8.21 3.44 1.92
N ILE A 168 8.80 4.39 2.65
CA ILE A 168 8.25 4.87 3.93
C ILE A 168 6.88 5.49 3.70
N LEU A 169 6.78 6.43 2.76
CA LEU A 169 5.51 7.05 2.39
C LEU A 169 4.52 6.03 1.84
N TRP A 170 5.01 5.05 1.07
CA TRP A 170 4.20 3.94 0.58
C TRP A 170 3.50 3.20 1.72
N VAL A 171 4.22 2.80 2.79
CA VAL A 171 3.61 2.11 3.95
C VAL A 171 2.54 2.99 4.61
N ILE A 172 2.82 4.28 4.78
CA ILE A 172 1.89 5.24 5.41
C ILE A 172 0.61 5.37 4.57
N ILE A 173 0.74 5.58 3.27
CA ILE A 173 -0.39 5.70 2.33
C ILE A 173 -1.19 4.41 2.29
N MET A 174 -0.53 3.26 2.27
CA MET A 174 -1.19 1.95 2.25
C MET A 174 -1.97 1.69 3.53
N VAL A 175 -1.41 1.95 4.70
CA VAL A 175 -2.15 1.82 5.97
C VAL A 175 -3.37 2.74 5.95
N LEU A 176 -3.20 4.00 5.56
CA LEU A 176 -4.31 4.96 5.49
C LEU A 176 -5.41 4.48 4.53
N ALA A 177 -5.05 4.05 3.33
CA ALA A 177 -5.99 3.57 2.32
C ALA A 177 -6.80 2.37 2.83
N ILE A 178 -6.15 1.43 3.51
CA ILE A 178 -6.79 0.24 4.07
C ILE A 178 -7.74 0.64 5.21
N GLN A 179 -7.32 1.54 6.10
CA GLN A 179 -8.19 2.05 7.15
C GLN A 179 -9.42 2.77 6.56
N LEU A 180 -9.24 3.58 5.51
CA LEU A 180 -10.34 4.20 4.80
C LEU A 180 -11.29 3.15 4.21
N ILE A 181 -10.78 2.09 3.56
CA ILE A 181 -11.61 1.01 3.00
C ILE A 181 -12.42 0.30 4.08
N LEU A 182 -11.76 -0.09 5.18
CA LEU A 182 -12.38 -0.87 6.25
C LEU A 182 -13.43 -0.10 7.03
N PHE A 183 -13.22 1.20 7.20
CA PHE A 183 -14.09 2.04 8.00
C PHE A 183 -15.11 2.84 7.20
N ASN A 184 -15.03 2.93 5.87
CA ASN A 184 -15.90 3.74 4.99
C ASN A 184 -17.45 3.53 5.08
N ASP A 185 -17.94 2.80 6.08
CA ASP A 185 -19.32 2.87 6.50
C ASP A 185 -19.69 4.26 7.02
N ASN A 186 -20.64 4.86 6.31
CA ASN A 186 -21.31 6.12 6.60
C ASN A 186 -21.46 6.31 8.13
N PRO A 187 -20.80 7.32 8.75
CA PRO A 187 -20.69 7.44 10.21
C PRO A 187 -22.04 7.51 10.93
N ASN A 188 -23.14 7.75 10.20
CA ASN A 188 -24.50 7.74 10.72
C ASN A 188 -25.11 6.34 10.92
N LYS A 189 -24.61 5.28 10.25
CA LYS A 189 -25.19 3.92 10.36
C LYS A 189 -24.74 3.19 11.62
N SER A 190 -23.49 3.34 12.04
CA SER A 190 -22.98 2.79 13.31
C SER A 190 -23.66 3.45 14.52
N ILE A 191 -23.96 4.76 14.43
CA ILE A 191 -24.70 5.50 15.45
C ILE A 191 -26.12 4.96 15.60
N LYS A 192 -26.77 4.55 14.50
CA LYS A 192 -28.15 4.03 14.53
C LYS A 192 -28.25 2.63 15.14
N ASN A 193 -27.23 1.79 14.98
CA ASN A 193 -27.20 0.46 15.58
C ASN A 193 -26.87 0.52 17.08
N GLN A 194 -25.96 1.40 17.50
CA GLN A 194 -25.67 1.60 18.94
C GLN A 194 -26.81 2.25 19.73
N VAL A 195 -27.77 2.89 19.08
CA VAL A 195 -28.99 3.42 19.72
C VAL A 195 -30.11 2.38 19.78
N LYS A 196 -29.98 1.25 19.07
CA LYS A 196 -30.92 0.12 19.18
C LYS A 196 -30.52 -0.90 20.25
N ASP A 197 -29.25 -0.91 20.64
CA ASP A 197 -28.69 -1.82 21.63
C ASP A 197 -28.57 -1.18 23.04
N ASN A 198 -29.10 0.05 23.20
CA ASN A 198 -29.26 0.78 24.47
C ASN A 198 -30.75 1.08 24.68
#